data_AF-A0A6B1DF54-F1
#
_entry.id   AF-A0A6B1DF54-F1
#
_cell.length_a   1.000
_cell.length_b   1.000
_cell.length_c   1.000
_cell.angle_alpha   90.00
_cell.angle_beta   90.00
_cell.angle_gamma   90.00
#
_symmetry.space_group_name_H-M   'P 1'
#
loop_
_entity.id
_entity.type
_entity.pdbx_description
1 polymer ?
#
loop_
_entity_poly.entity_id
_entity_poly.type
_entity_poly.pdbx_seq_one_letter_code
_entity_poly.pdbx_strand_id
1 'polypeptide(L)'
;MRNRRPRIVSLFLFLLPALIWTVTSRPVESEAAQRFKWWQSVEVQTEIGLTPEQGVRIEAIFQELRPTLRKLMHRLDREEKELSQLMHAMIAEEWEVALQIDQVEAARGALSKTRTLMLYRMHKELEPAQIEALHEMWERRDNKESSSRGPRQR
;
A
#
# COMPACT_ATOMS: atom_id res chain seq x y z
N MET A 1 -5.63 -38.63 -13.56
CA MET A 1 -4.95 -37.75 -14.55
C MET A 1 -5.97 -36.95 -15.33
N ARG A 2 -6.15 -35.65 -15.04
CA ARG A 2 -6.98 -34.76 -15.86
C ARG A 2 -6.27 -33.44 -16.04
N ASN A 3 -5.44 -33.43 -17.09
CA ASN A 3 -4.71 -32.29 -17.60
C ASN A 3 -5.63 -31.53 -18.55
N ARG A 4 -5.90 -30.23 -18.31
CA ARG A 4 -6.42 -29.31 -19.32
C ARG A 4 -5.86 -27.91 -19.09
N ARG A 5 -4.82 -27.56 -19.86
CA ARG A 5 -4.44 -26.17 -20.17
C ARG A 5 -5.32 -25.64 -21.34
N PRO A 6 -5.10 -24.42 -21.85
CA PRO A 6 -6.01 -23.27 -21.80
C PRO A 6 -6.79 -23.09 -23.12
N ARG A 7 -7.81 -22.23 -23.12
CA ARG A 7 -8.46 -21.78 -24.36
C ARG A 7 -8.29 -20.27 -24.55
N ILE A 8 -7.32 -19.93 -25.38
CA ILE A 8 -7.30 -18.68 -26.14
C ILE A 8 -8.23 -18.90 -27.34
N VAL A 9 -9.25 -18.07 -27.50
CA VAL A 9 -9.92 -17.85 -28.79
C VAL A 9 -10.13 -16.35 -28.94
N SER A 10 -9.62 -15.84 -30.06
CA SER A 10 -9.59 -14.43 -30.43
C SER A 10 -10.73 -14.08 -31.40
N LEU A 11 -10.95 -12.77 -31.53
CA LEU A 11 -11.71 -12.05 -32.57
C LEU A 11 -13.24 -12.13 -32.58
N PHE A 12 -13.89 -10.98 -32.33
CA PHE A 12 -14.84 -10.41 -33.29
C PHE A 12 -14.74 -8.87 -33.27
N LEU A 13 -14.40 -8.34 -34.44
CA LEU A 13 -14.29 -6.94 -34.81
C LEU A 13 -15.69 -6.48 -35.31
N PHE A 14 -16.30 -5.48 -34.69
CA PHE A 14 -17.45 -4.77 -35.25
C PHE A 14 -17.22 -3.25 -35.13
N LEU A 15 -17.16 -2.59 -36.28
CA LEU A 15 -17.16 -1.14 -36.47
C LEU A 15 -18.58 -0.70 -36.86
N LEU A 16 -19.12 0.31 -36.17
CA LEU A 16 -19.68 1.57 -36.72
C LEU A 16 -20.33 2.41 -35.58
N PRO A 17 -20.37 3.75 -35.70
CA PRO A 17 -20.20 4.68 -34.60
C PRO A 17 -21.53 5.28 -34.08
N ALA A 18 -21.62 5.50 -32.78
CA ALA A 18 -22.65 6.34 -32.18
C ALA A 18 -22.08 7.08 -30.96
N LEU A 19 -21.79 8.36 -31.16
CA LEU A 19 -21.86 9.47 -30.20
C LEU A 19 -21.66 9.09 -28.71
N ILE A 20 -20.43 8.74 -28.34
CA ILE A 20 -20.07 8.51 -26.94
C ILE A 20 -19.74 9.87 -26.33
N TRP A 21 -20.61 10.32 -25.43
CA TRP A 21 -20.34 11.41 -24.51
C TRP A 21 -18.95 11.22 -23.91
N THR A 22 -18.06 12.19 -24.10
CA THR A 22 -16.77 12.24 -23.42
C THR A 22 -17.04 12.50 -21.95
N VAL A 23 -17.36 11.43 -21.20
CA VAL A 23 -17.07 11.39 -19.78
C VAL A 23 -15.55 11.50 -19.70
N THR A 24 -15.08 12.70 -19.39
CA THR A 24 -13.74 12.91 -18.86
C THR A 24 -13.67 12.04 -17.60
N SER A 25 -13.20 10.81 -17.75
CA SER A 25 -12.74 10.02 -16.63
C SER A 25 -11.56 10.78 -16.05
N ARG A 26 -11.82 11.57 -15.00
CA ARG A 26 -10.74 12.05 -14.13
C ARG A 26 -9.96 10.81 -13.72
N PRO A 27 -8.64 10.75 -13.92
CA PRO A 27 -7.88 9.57 -13.58
C PRO A 27 -8.02 9.34 -12.07
N VAL A 28 -8.66 8.23 -11.69
CA VAL A 28 -8.72 7.69 -10.31
C VAL A 28 -7.31 7.49 -9.73
N GLU A 29 -6.31 7.54 -10.59
CA GLU A 29 -4.88 7.55 -10.28
C GLU A 29 -4.47 8.68 -9.32
N SER A 30 -5.16 9.83 -9.29
CA SER A 30 -4.78 10.93 -8.37
C SER A 30 -5.07 10.63 -6.91
N GLU A 31 -6.13 9.92 -6.58
CA GLU A 31 -6.59 9.76 -5.19
C GLU A 31 -5.79 8.68 -4.43
N ALA A 32 -5.48 7.56 -5.10
CA ALA A 32 -4.62 6.51 -4.56
C ALA A 32 -3.13 6.94 -4.54
N ALA A 33 -2.68 7.71 -5.53
CA ALA A 33 -1.32 8.26 -5.54
C ALA A 33 -1.16 9.38 -4.49
N GLN A 34 -2.19 10.21 -4.24
CA GLN A 34 -2.20 11.20 -3.16
C GLN A 34 -2.12 10.56 -1.77
N ARG A 35 -2.69 9.36 -1.58
CA ARG A 35 -2.52 8.59 -0.32
C ARG A 35 -1.07 8.17 -0.04
N PHE A 36 -0.25 7.96 -1.08
CA PHE A 36 1.11 7.42 -0.90
C PHE A 36 2.11 8.47 -0.41
N LYS A 37 1.87 9.75 -0.71
CA LYS A 37 2.71 10.88 -0.28
C LYS A 37 1.86 12.05 0.21
N TRP A 38 1.21 11.88 1.36
CA TRP A 38 0.30 12.87 1.93
C TRP A 38 0.95 14.26 2.07
N TRP A 39 2.26 14.36 2.30
CA TRP A 39 3.00 15.62 2.44
C TRP A 39 3.13 16.42 1.14
N GLN A 40 2.79 15.83 -0.01
CA GLN A 40 2.76 16.50 -1.31
C GLN A 40 1.37 17.02 -1.69
N SER A 41 0.34 16.68 -0.91
CA SER A 41 -1.02 17.16 -1.16
C SER A 41 -1.15 18.64 -0.77
N VAL A 42 -1.60 19.47 -1.70
CA VAL A 42 -1.88 20.91 -1.45
C VAL A 42 -2.91 21.07 -0.33
N GLU A 43 -3.93 20.21 -0.30
CA GLU A 43 -4.94 20.19 0.75
C GLU A 43 -4.29 19.98 2.12
N VAL A 44 -3.46 18.93 2.25
CA VAL A 44 -2.79 18.59 3.51
C VAL A 44 -1.81 19.69 3.91
N GLN A 45 -1.02 20.20 2.96
CA GLN A 45 -0.07 21.30 3.22
C GLN A 45 -0.77 22.55 3.76
N THR A 46 -1.92 22.89 3.19
CA THR A 46 -2.70 24.07 3.62
C THR A 46 -3.35 23.85 4.97
N GLU A 47 -3.98 22.69 5.18
CA GLU A 47 -4.77 22.38 6.38
C GLU A 47 -3.90 22.27 7.63
N ILE A 48 -2.73 21.62 7.54
CA ILE A 48 -1.82 21.49 8.69
C ILE A 48 -0.75 22.58 8.73
N GLY A 49 -0.71 23.48 7.74
CA GLY A 49 0.32 24.52 7.62
C GLY A 49 1.74 23.94 7.44
N LEU A 50 1.90 22.91 6.60
CA LEU A 50 3.19 22.27 6.34
C LEU A 50 4.10 23.23 5.54
N THR A 51 5.28 23.57 6.07
CA THR A 51 6.20 24.43 5.33
C THR A 51 6.89 23.68 4.19
N PRO A 52 7.36 24.39 3.14
CA PRO A 52 8.16 23.77 2.08
C PRO A 52 9.38 23.01 2.61
N GLU A 53 10.07 23.57 3.60
CA GLU A 53 11.25 22.97 4.21
C GLU A 53 10.92 21.67 4.96
N GLN A 54 9.79 21.63 5.69
CA GLN A 54 9.29 20.40 6.33
C GLN A 54 8.98 19.33 5.27
N GLY A 55 8.30 19.71 4.19
CA GLY A 55 7.99 18.82 3.08
C GLY A 55 9.25 18.21 2.43
N VAL A 56 10.31 19.01 2.26
CA VAL A 56 11.61 18.54 1.75
C VAL A 56 12.27 17.53 2.71
N ARG A 57 12.26 17.79 4.03
CA ARG A 57 12.84 16.86 5.02
C ARG A 57 12.08 15.54 5.09
N ILE A 58 10.75 15.59 5.06
CA ILE A 58 9.89 14.39 5.00
C ILE A 58 10.17 13.58 3.73
N GLU A 59 10.27 14.25 2.57
CA GLU A 59 10.60 13.60 1.30
C GLU A 59 11.98 12.93 1.35
N ALA A 60 12.98 13.57 1.96
CA ALA A 60 14.32 12.99 2.10
C ALA A 60 14.30 11.70 2.93
N ILE A 61 13.62 11.68 4.09
CA ILE A 61 13.46 10.49 4.94
C ILE A 61 12.78 9.35 4.15
N PHE A 62 11.73 9.70 3.40
CA PHE A 62 11.01 8.73 2.59
C PHE A 62 11.91 8.10 1.51
N GLN A 63 12.68 8.92 0.78
CA GLN A 63 13.56 8.44 -0.28
C GLN A 63 14.75 7.63 0.27
N GLU A 64 15.26 7.98 1.44
CA GLU A 64 16.31 7.21 2.13
C GLU A 64 15.85 5.78 2.44
N LEU A 65 14.63 5.61 2.98
CA LEU A 65 14.17 4.30 3.49
C LEU A 65 13.41 3.46 2.46
N ARG A 66 12.91 4.07 1.39
CA ARG A 66 12.14 3.38 0.34
C ARG A 66 12.87 2.18 -0.30
N PRO A 67 14.17 2.24 -0.66
CA PRO A 67 14.88 1.09 -1.22
C PRO A 67 14.94 -0.09 -0.23
N THR A 68 15.19 0.20 1.05
CA THR A 68 15.23 -0.81 2.12
C THR A 68 13.87 -1.47 2.31
N LEU A 69 12.79 -0.68 2.36
CA LEU A 69 11.42 -1.21 2.42
C LEU A 69 11.10 -2.12 1.25
N ARG A 70 11.50 -1.74 0.02
CA ARG A 70 11.31 -2.59 -1.17
C ARG A 70 12.04 -3.92 -1.03
N LYS A 71 13.30 -3.90 -0.59
CA LYS A 71 14.09 -5.11 -0.36
C LYS A 71 13.44 -6.02 0.70
N LEU A 72 12.94 -5.44 1.79
CA LEU A 72 12.27 -6.19 2.86
C LEU A 72 10.93 -6.78 2.40
N MET A 73 10.16 -6.06 1.57
CA MET A 73 8.95 -6.58 0.94
C MET A 73 9.26 -7.82 0.10
N HIS A 74 10.25 -7.74 -0.80
CA HIS A 74 10.66 -8.89 -1.62
C HIS A 74 11.17 -10.07 -0.80
N ARG A 75 11.81 -9.81 0.35
CA ARG A 75 12.19 -10.87 1.28
C ARG A 75 10.94 -11.54 1.84
N LEU A 76 10.00 -10.77 2.39
CA LEU A 76 8.76 -11.32 2.94
C LEU A 76 8.00 -12.15 1.90
N ASP A 77 7.83 -11.62 0.68
CA ASP A 77 7.15 -12.32 -0.42
C ASP A 77 7.82 -13.67 -0.74
N ARG A 78 9.15 -13.73 -0.68
CA ARG A 78 9.90 -14.97 -0.90
C ARG A 78 9.68 -15.97 0.22
N GLU A 79 9.85 -15.56 1.48
CA GLU A 79 9.69 -16.46 2.62
C GLU A 79 8.25 -17.01 2.72
N GLU A 80 7.24 -16.18 2.44
CA GLU A 80 5.83 -16.59 2.41
C GLU A 80 5.56 -17.59 1.27
N LYS A 81 6.18 -17.38 0.10
CA LYS A 81 6.08 -18.31 -1.02
C LYS A 81 6.73 -19.65 -0.71
N GLU A 82 7.90 -19.65 -0.08
CA GLU A 82 8.60 -20.88 0.35
C GLU A 82 7.76 -21.65 1.39
N LEU A 83 7.20 -20.97 2.40
CA LEU A 83 6.27 -21.59 3.36
C LEU A 83 5.07 -22.20 2.65
N SER A 84 4.47 -21.48 1.70
CA SER A 84 3.33 -22.00 0.93
C SER A 84 3.70 -23.27 0.14
N GLN A 85 4.92 -23.37 -0.39
CA GLN A 85 5.39 -24.55 -1.10
C GLN A 85 5.59 -25.75 -0.16
N LEU A 86 6.20 -25.54 1.01
CA LEU A 86 6.36 -26.60 2.03
C LEU A 86 5.01 -27.17 2.46
N MET A 87 4.04 -26.29 2.75
CA MET A 87 2.68 -26.71 3.12
C MET A 87 1.94 -27.42 1.97
N HIS A 88 2.20 -27.07 0.71
CA HIS A 88 1.53 -27.73 -0.41
C HIS A 88 2.12 -29.11 -0.72
N ALA A 89 3.44 -29.27 -0.52
CA ALA A 89 4.14 -30.53 -0.73
C ALA A 89 3.76 -31.57 0.33
N MET A 90 3.55 -31.16 1.59
CA MET A 90 3.29 -32.05 2.74
C MET A 90 4.33 -33.17 2.90
N ILE A 91 5.57 -32.92 2.45
CA ILE A 91 6.71 -33.85 2.53
C ILE A 91 7.76 -33.33 3.53
N ALA A 92 7.67 -32.06 3.93
CA ALA A 92 8.58 -31.46 4.90
C ALA A 92 8.28 -31.97 6.31
N GLU A 93 9.34 -32.16 7.10
CA GLU A 93 9.22 -32.47 8.52
C GLU A 93 8.71 -31.24 9.30
N GLU A 94 8.03 -31.46 10.42
CA GLU A 94 7.43 -30.37 11.21
C GLU A 94 8.46 -29.30 11.61
N TRP A 95 9.69 -29.70 11.95
CA TRP A 95 10.76 -28.77 12.32
C TRP A 95 11.22 -27.88 11.15
N GLU A 96 11.14 -28.37 9.91
CA GLU A 96 11.47 -27.57 8.71
C GLU A 96 10.40 -26.50 8.46
N VAL A 97 9.13 -26.86 8.68
CA VAL A 97 8.00 -25.91 8.61
C VAL A 97 8.12 -24.86 9.71
N ALA A 98 8.44 -25.27 10.95
CA ALA A 98 8.65 -24.36 12.07
C ALA A 98 9.78 -23.36 11.77
N LEU A 99 10.91 -23.83 11.24
CA LEU A 99 12.02 -22.96 10.85
C LEU A 99 11.60 -21.95 9.76
N GLN A 100 10.81 -22.37 8.78
CA GLN A 100 10.34 -21.46 7.73
C GLN A 100 9.34 -20.42 8.26
N ILE A 101 8.49 -20.78 9.23
CA ILE A 101 7.61 -19.84 9.94
C ILE A 101 8.46 -18.75 10.63
N ASP A 102 9.54 -19.14 11.31
CA ASP A 102 10.44 -18.17 11.95
C ASP A 102 11.07 -17.20 10.94
N GLN A 103 11.41 -17.66 9.73
CA GLN A 103 11.93 -16.79 8.66
C GLN A 103 10.88 -15.78 8.17
N VAL A 104 9.63 -16.22 7.99
CA VAL A 104 8.50 -15.34 7.62
C VAL A 104 8.30 -14.27 8.69
N GLU A 105 8.26 -14.66 9.96
CA GLU A 105 8.03 -13.71 11.06
C GLU A 105 9.20 -12.76 11.26
N ALA A 106 10.45 -13.22 11.09
CA ALA A 106 11.62 -12.35 11.07
C ALA A 106 11.56 -11.31 9.93
N ALA A 107 11.14 -11.72 8.73
CA ALA A 107 10.97 -10.83 7.58
C ALA A 107 9.85 -9.80 7.81
N ARG A 108 8.69 -10.26 8.33
CA ARG A 108 7.54 -9.41 8.68
C ARG A 108 7.90 -8.38 9.74
N GLY A 109 8.62 -8.82 10.78
CA GLY A 109 9.11 -7.95 11.86
C GLY A 109 10.07 -6.88 11.35
N ALA A 110 11.04 -7.26 10.50
CA ALA A 110 11.98 -6.32 9.91
C ALA A 110 11.26 -5.26 9.05
N LEU A 111 10.35 -5.67 8.17
CA LEU A 111 9.56 -4.76 7.34
C LEU A 111 8.74 -3.78 8.19
N SER A 112 8.01 -4.31 9.17
CA SER A 112 7.16 -3.52 10.07
C SER A 112 7.98 -2.50 10.85
N LYS A 113 9.11 -2.93 11.45
CA LYS A 113 10.00 -2.04 12.20
C LYS A 113 10.54 -0.90 11.34
N THR A 114 11.04 -1.20 10.14
CA THR A 114 11.57 -0.18 9.23
C THR A 114 10.48 0.81 8.81
N ARG A 115 9.26 0.31 8.50
CA ARG A 115 8.14 1.17 8.10
C ARG A 115 7.70 2.09 9.25
N THR A 116 7.56 1.56 10.46
CA THR A 116 7.17 2.33 11.64
C THR A 116 8.21 3.40 11.96
N LEU A 117 9.50 3.07 11.90
CA LEU A 117 10.57 4.04 12.12
C LEU A 117 10.61 5.14 11.03
N MET A 118 10.32 4.81 9.77
CA MET A 118 10.17 5.81 8.71
C MET A 118 9.07 6.81 9.06
N LEU A 119 7.88 6.31 9.38
CA LEU A 119 6.73 7.16 9.73
C LEU A 119 7.02 8.01 10.97
N TYR A 120 7.60 7.42 12.02
CA TYR A 120 8.01 8.15 13.21
C TYR A 120 8.96 9.30 12.89
N ARG A 121 9.99 9.05 12.06
CA ARG A 121 10.93 10.09 11.63
C ARG A 121 10.24 11.19 10.82
N MET A 122 9.31 10.85 9.94
CA MET A 122 8.53 11.85 9.19
C MET A 122 7.67 12.70 10.12
N HIS A 123 7.01 12.10 11.13
CA HIS A 123 6.22 12.84 12.12
C HIS A 123 7.09 13.75 13.00
N LYS A 124 8.35 13.39 13.25
CA LYS A 124 9.29 14.24 13.99
C LYS A 124 9.66 15.54 13.28
N GLU A 125 9.36 15.68 11.99
CA GLU A 125 9.57 16.92 11.24
C GLU A 125 8.41 17.92 11.40
N LEU A 126 7.34 17.51 12.08
CA LEU A 126 6.14 18.30 12.34
C LEU A 126 6.16 18.88 13.75
N GLU A 127 5.56 20.06 13.91
CA GLU A 127 5.26 20.64 15.22
C GLU A 127 4.08 19.90 15.87
N PRO A 128 3.98 19.89 17.22
CA PRO A 128 2.89 19.21 17.92
C PRO A 128 1.48 19.57 17.42
N ALA A 129 1.24 20.86 17.12
CA ALA A 129 -0.03 21.32 16.59
C ALA A 129 -0.33 20.79 15.18
N GLN A 130 0.69 20.60 14.35
CA GLN A 130 0.53 20.03 13.00
C GLN A 130 0.24 18.53 13.05
N ILE A 131 0.80 17.81 14.04
CA ILE A 131 0.49 16.40 14.29
C ILE A 131 -0.99 16.24 14.66
N GLU A 132 -1.49 17.06 15.57
CA GLU A 132 -2.90 17.05 15.98
C GLU A 132 -3.82 17.35 14.79
N ALA A 133 -3.54 18.42 14.03
CA ALA A 133 -4.31 18.79 12.85
C ALA A 133 -4.32 17.67 11.79
N LEU A 134 -3.18 16.99 11.58
CA LEU A 134 -3.07 15.86 10.67
C LEU A 134 -3.91 14.68 11.14
N HIS A 135 -3.91 14.39 12.44
CA HIS A 135 -4.70 13.32 13.05
C HIS A 135 -6.20 13.58 12.87
N GLU A 136 -6.68 14.76 13.25
CA GLU A 136 -8.09 15.12 13.09
C GLU A 136 -8.53 15.08 11.61
N MET A 137 -7.68 15.55 10.71
CA MET A 137 -7.96 15.51 9.27
C MET A 137 -8.16 14.06 8.77
N TRP A 138 -7.34 13.11 9.23
CA TRP A 138 -7.50 11.69 8.89
C TRP A 138 -8.75 11.08 9.51
N GLU A 139 -9.05 11.36 10.78
CA GLU A 139 -10.29 10.89 11.42
C GLU A 139 -11.54 11.39 10.68
N ARG A 140 -11.56 12.66 10.26
CA ARG A 140 -12.63 13.22 9.43
C ARG A 140 -12.79 12.48 8.10
N ARG A 141 -11.68 12.08 7.45
CA ARG A 141 -11.72 11.34 6.17
C ARG A 141 -12.23 9.91 6.36
N ASP A 142 -11.76 9.22 7.39
CA ASP A 142 -12.15 7.84 7.69
C ASP A 142 -13.64 7.75 8.07
N ASN A 143 -14.15 8.74 8.82
CA ASN A 143 -15.57 8.85 9.17
C ASN A 143 -16.46 9.12 7.94
N LYS A 144 -15.99 9.92 6.98
CA LYS A 144 -16.71 10.15 5.71
C LYS A 144 -16.74 8.89 4.84
N GLU A 145 -15.61 8.18 4.74
CA GLU A 145 -15.50 6.97 3.92
C GLU A 145 -16.33 5.81 4.51
N SER A 146 -16.35 5.65 5.82
CA SER A 146 -17.18 4.65 6.51
C SER A 146 -18.68 4.94 6.36
N SER A 147 -19.09 6.21 6.49
CA SER A 147 -20.50 6.62 6.30
C SER A 147 -20.97 6.40 4.85
N SER A 148 -20.08 6.59 3.88
CA SER A 148 -20.39 6.41 2.45
C SER A 148 -20.52 4.94 2.02
N ARG A 149 -19.94 4.00 2.77
CA ARG A 149 -19.97 2.55 2.45
C ARG A 149 -21.25 1.84 2.90
N GLY A 150 -22.17 2.54 3.56
CA GLY A 150 -23.45 2.01 4.04
C GLY A 150 -23.30 0.89 5.08
N PRO A 151 -24.39 0.49 5.77
CA PRO A 151 -24.35 -0.67 6.66
C PRO A 151 -24.01 -1.91 5.83
N ARG A 152 -22.92 -2.62 6.18
CA ARG A 152 -22.71 -4.00 5.71
C ARG A 152 -23.89 -4.81 6.24
N GLN A 153 -24.86 -5.12 5.37
CA GLN A 153 -25.91 -6.09 5.67
C GLN A 153 -25.20 -7.37 6.08
N ARG A 154 -25.31 -7.71 7.37
CA ARG A 154 -24.89 -8.98 7.94
C ARG A 154 -26.00 -9.99 7.77
#